data_AF-A0A8T2DKM8-F1
#
_entry.id   AF-A0A8T2DKM8-F1
#
_cell.length_a   1.000
_cell.length_b   1.000
_cell.length_c   1.000
_cell.angle_alpha   90.00
_cell.angle_beta   90.00
_cell.angle_gamma   90.00
#
_symmetry.space_group_name_H-M   'P 1'
#
loop_
_entity.id
_entity.type
_entity.pdbx_description
1 polymer ?
#
loop_
_entity_poly.entity_id
_entity_poly.type
_entity_poly.pdbx_seq_one_letter_code
_entity_poly.pdbx_strand_id
1 'polypeptide(L)'
;MVDHYTQLFFTQVSTIKSDQICKRLNLCQAVTPAFASQVHQGNCEACRETVSEVVTKLKDPETKLKIIRLLLKECKSLNNYQDKCKKMVFEYGPLMLTDLQKFLEKKDVCTILHVCPGPATHRDYVPAVESLADS
;
A
#
# COMPACT_ATOMS: atom_id res chain seq x y z
N MET A 1 -15.29 -7.90 -16.69
CA MET A 1 -16.38 -6.90 -16.49
C MET A 1 -15.92 -5.73 -15.64
N VAL A 2 -15.10 -5.97 -14.59
CA VAL A 2 -14.48 -4.89 -13.79
C VAL A 2 -13.54 -4.02 -14.64
N ASP A 3 -12.80 -4.62 -15.58
CA ASP A 3 -11.77 -3.95 -16.38
C ASP A 3 -12.31 -2.77 -17.20
N HIS A 4 -13.53 -2.90 -17.74
CA HIS A 4 -14.17 -1.84 -18.50
C HIS A 4 -14.51 -0.61 -17.65
N TYR A 5 -15.04 -0.83 -16.44
CA TYR A 5 -15.34 0.26 -15.51
C TYR A 5 -14.07 0.92 -14.97
N THR A 6 -13.04 0.12 -14.71
CA THR A 6 -11.72 0.60 -14.30
C THR A 6 -11.10 1.51 -15.37
N GLN A 7 -11.15 1.11 -16.65
CA GLN A 7 -10.67 1.94 -17.74
C GLN A 7 -11.45 3.24 -17.88
N LEU A 8 -12.79 3.19 -17.85
CA LEU A 8 -13.61 4.40 -17.91
C LEU A 8 -13.28 5.38 -16.77
N PHE A 9 -13.13 4.87 -15.55
CA PHE A 9 -12.73 5.68 -14.40
C PHE A 9 -11.34 6.32 -14.60
N PHE A 10 -10.34 5.55 -15.02
CA PHE A 10 -9.00 6.08 -15.27
C PHE A 10 -8.96 7.08 -16.42
N THR A 11 -9.75 6.88 -17.48
CA THR A 11 -9.90 7.87 -18.56
C THR A 11 -10.43 9.19 -18.00
N GLN A 12 -11.48 9.16 -17.18
CA GLN A 12 -12.03 10.38 -16.58
C GLN A 12 -11.04 11.03 -15.60
N VAL A 13 -10.38 10.26 -14.73
CA VAL A 13 -9.42 10.78 -13.77
C VAL A 13 -8.17 11.36 -14.44
N SER A 14 -7.73 10.81 -15.58
CA SER A 14 -6.56 11.30 -16.32
C SER A 14 -6.75 12.72 -16.90
N THR A 15 -7.99 13.17 -17.08
CA THR A 15 -8.28 14.55 -17.51
C THR A 15 -8.00 15.60 -16.41
N ILE A 16 -7.85 15.15 -15.16
CA ILE A 16 -7.62 15.99 -14.00
C ILE A 16 -6.11 16.16 -13.80
N LYS A 17 -5.58 17.33 -14.17
CA LYS A 17 -4.19 17.69 -13.88
C LYS A 17 -4.03 18.15 -12.44
N SER A 18 -3.06 17.58 -11.73
CA SER A 18 -2.77 17.91 -10.32
C SER A 18 -2.48 19.39 -10.09
N ASP A 19 -1.89 20.09 -11.09
CA ASP A 19 -1.60 21.52 -11.01
C ASP A 19 -2.87 22.38 -10.95
N GLN A 20 -3.92 21.98 -11.67
CA GLN A 20 -5.21 22.69 -11.71
C GLN A 20 -5.92 22.60 -10.37
N ILE A 21 -5.93 21.43 -9.75
CA ILE A 21 -6.49 21.25 -8.41
C ILE A 21 -5.65 22.00 -7.38
N CYS A 22 -4.33 21.88 -7.46
CA CYS A 22 -3.41 22.55 -6.55
C CYS A 22 -3.55 24.08 -6.60
N LYS A 23 -3.74 24.67 -7.79
CA LYS A 23 -4.03 26.10 -7.95
C LYS A 23 -5.42 26.46 -7.44
N ARG A 24 -6.46 25.69 -7.79
CA ARG A 24 -7.85 25.96 -7.36
C ARG A 24 -8.03 25.89 -5.85
N LEU A 25 -7.30 24.99 -5.18
CA LEU A 25 -7.30 24.86 -3.72
C LEU A 25 -6.27 25.77 -3.04
N ASN A 26 -5.56 26.62 -3.79
CA ASN A 26 -4.48 27.49 -3.33
C ASN A 26 -3.35 26.76 -2.57
N LEU A 27 -3.20 25.46 -2.85
CA LEU A 27 -2.17 24.61 -2.25
C LEU A 27 -0.79 24.91 -2.83
N CYS A 28 -0.72 25.34 -4.10
CA CYS A 28 0.54 25.63 -4.77
C CYS A 28 1.27 26.84 -4.20
N GLN A 29 0.54 27.78 -3.59
CA GLN A 29 1.11 28.91 -2.85
C GLN A 29 1.41 28.57 -1.39
N ALA A 30 0.62 27.70 -0.77
CA ALA A 30 0.78 27.31 0.63
C ALA A 30 1.88 26.26 0.85
N VAL A 31 2.10 25.36 -0.11
CA VAL A 31 3.06 24.27 -0.04
C VAL A 31 4.40 24.73 -0.62
N THR A 32 5.31 25.15 0.26
CA THR A 32 6.69 25.41 -0.14
C THR A 32 7.46 24.10 -0.31
N PRO A 33 8.54 24.06 -1.12
CA PRO A 33 9.39 22.87 -1.24
C PRO A 33 9.92 22.38 0.11
N ALA A 34 10.21 23.31 1.04
CA ALA A 34 10.64 22.98 2.39
C ALA A 34 9.54 22.25 3.19
N PHE A 35 8.30 22.74 3.13
CA PHE A 35 7.16 22.10 3.79
C PHE A 35 6.83 20.73 3.15
N ALA A 36 6.84 20.64 1.82
CA ALA A 36 6.66 19.37 1.11
C ALA A 36 7.72 18.35 1.53
N SER A 37 8.99 18.74 1.55
CA SER A 37 10.09 17.89 1.99
C SER A 37 9.92 17.44 3.44
N GLN A 38 9.49 18.33 4.34
CA GLN A 38 9.25 18.01 5.74
C GLN A 38 8.10 16.99 5.91
N VAL A 39 7.00 17.17 5.17
CA VAL A 39 5.86 16.24 5.19
C VAL A 39 6.26 14.88 4.59
N HIS A 40 6.98 14.87 3.47
CA HIS A 40 7.50 13.63 2.88
C HIS A 40 8.41 12.88 3.85
N GLN A 41 9.31 13.59 4.54
CA GLN A 41 10.19 12.99 5.53
C GLN A 41 9.41 12.42 6.71
N GLY A 42 8.44 13.18 7.26
CA GLY A 42 7.60 12.72 8.36
C GLY A 42 6.75 11.50 7.99
N ASN A 43 6.20 11.47 6.78
CA ASN A 43 5.45 10.30 6.29
C ASN A 43 6.35 9.07 6.11
N CYS A 44 7.59 9.26 5.65
CA CYS A 44 8.55 8.18 5.52
C CYS A 44 8.94 7.60 6.89
N GLU A 45 9.20 8.46 7.87
CA GLU A 45 9.47 8.06 9.26
C GLU A 45 8.30 7.28 9.86
N ALA A 46 7.09 7.86 9.82
CA ALA A 46 5.88 7.22 10.34
C ALA A 46 5.59 5.86 9.66
N CYS A 47 5.83 5.75 8.35
CA CYS A 47 5.70 4.47 7.65
C CYS A 47 6.68 3.43 8.20
N ARG A 48 7.96 3.79 8.33
CA ARG A 48 9.00 2.86 8.81
C ARG A 48 8.76 2.44 10.25
N GLU A 49 8.33 3.37 11.11
CA GLU A 49 7.91 3.08 12.48
C GLU A 49 6.73 2.10 12.51
N THR A 50 5.69 2.38 11.72
CA THR A 50 4.51 1.51 11.63
C THR A 50 4.89 0.10 11.16
N VAL A 51 5.72 -0.01 10.11
CA VAL A 51 6.19 -1.30 9.60
C VAL A 51 7.01 -2.04 10.67
N SER A 52 7.87 -1.33 11.40
CA SER A 52 8.64 -1.89 12.51
C SER A 52 7.74 -2.44 13.62
N GLU A 53 6.68 -1.70 13.98
CA GLU A 53 5.70 -2.16 14.96
C GLU A 53 4.94 -3.40 14.46
N VAL A 54 4.53 -3.40 13.18
CA VAL A 54 3.87 -4.56 12.56
C VAL A 54 4.78 -5.79 12.58
N VAL A 55 6.06 -5.65 12.21
CA VAL A 55 7.05 -6.74 12.29
C VAL A 55 7.18 -7.26 13.72
N THR A 56 7.27 -6.36 14.70
CA THR A 56 7.37 -6.71 16.11
C THR A 56 6.15 -7.50 16.58
N LYS A 57 4.95 -7.05 16.21
CA LYS A 57 3.69 -7.76 16.51
C LYS A 57 3.62 -9.11 15.80
N LEU A 58 4.08 -9.21 14.55
CA LEU A 58 4.09 -10.49 13.81
C LEU A 58 5.10 -11.50 14.38
N LYS A 59 6.14 -11.06 15.09
CA LYS A 59 7.05 -11.97 15.82
C LYS A 59 6.38 -12.65 17.00
N ASP A 60 5.39 -12.00 17.61
CA ASP A 60 4.60 -12.57 18.71
C ASP A 60 3.65 -13.68 18.19
N PRO A 61 3.80 -14.94 18.66
CA PRO A 61 2.91 -16.04 18.30
C PRO A 61 1.43 -15.79 18.64
N GLU A 62 1.14 -15.06 19.73
CA GLU A 62 -0.24 -14.78 20.13
C GLU A 62 -0.93 -13.83 19.16
N THR A 63 -0.21 -12.81 18.66
CA THR A 63 -0.71 -11.95 17.59
C THR A 63 -1.05 -12.75 16.33
N LYS A 64 -0.15 -13.64 15.87
CA LYS A 64 -0.42 -14.50 14.71
C LYS A 64 -1.66 -15.37 14.93
N LEU A 65 -1.78 -15.97 16.10
CA LEU A 65 -2.92 -16.81 16.45
C LEU A 65 -4.22 -15.99 16.54
N LYS A 66 -4.17 -14.76 17.04
CA LYS A 66 -5.30 -13.82 17.06
C LYS A 66 -5.76 -13.51 15.63
N ILE A 67 -4.85 -13.27 14.69
CA ILE A 67 -5.20 -13.05 13.27
C ILE A 67 -5.90 -14.29 12.70
N ILE A 68 -5.36 -15.49 12.93
CA ILE A 68 -6.00 -16.74 12.46
C ILE A 68 -7.41 -16.91 13.05
N ARG A 69 -7.58 -16.65 14.36
CA ARG A 69 -8.90 -16.71 15.01
C ARG A 69 -9.89 -15.71 14.41
N LEU A 70 -9.44 -14.50 14.11
CA LEU A 70 -10.26 -13.48 13.43
C LEU A 70 -10.69 -13.98 12.04
N LEU A 71 -9.76 -14.47 11.23
CA LEU A 71 -10.06 -15.01 9.90
C LEU A 71 -11.05 -16.19 9.97
N LEU A 72 -10.88 -17.11 10.93
CA LEU A 72 -11.81 -18.22 11.15
C LEU A 72 -13.20 -17.76 11.62
N LYS A 73 -13.28 -16.67 12.38
CA LYS A 73 -14.54 -16.05 12.77
C LYS A 73 -15.24 -15.48 11.54
N GLU A 74 -14.52 -14.76 10.68
CA GLU A 74 -15.08 -14.21 9.45
C GLU A 74 -15.52 -15.31 8.47
N CYS A 75 -14.82 -16.45 8.42
CA CYS A 75 -15.27 -17.60 7.62
C CYS A 75 -16.69 -18.06 7.95
N LYS A 76 -17.18 -17.86 9.18
CA LYS A 76 -18.56 -18.24 9.58
C LYS A 76 -19.64 -17.42 8.86
N SER A 77 -19.30 -16.24 8.35
CA SER A 77 -20.22 -15.41 7.56
C SER A 77 -20.39 -15.92 6.13
N LEU A 78 -19.51 -16.82 5.66
CA LEU A 78 -19.42 -17.23 4.27
C LEU A 78 -20.26 -18.48 3.95
N ASN A 79 -21.53 -18.54 4.37
CA ASN A 79 -22.53 -19.58 4.06
C ASN A 79 -21.95 -20.89 3.47
N ASN A 80 -22.13 -21.13 2.16
CA ASN A 80 -21.73 -22.35 1.45
C ASN A 80 -20.21 -22.54 1.29
N TYR A 81 -19.40 -21.53 1.64
CA TYR A 81 -17.95 -21.54 1.52
C TYR A 81 -17.24 -21.62 2.87
N GLN A 82 -17.96 -21.68 3.98
CA GLN A 82 -17.40 -21.65 5.33
C GLN A 82 -16.28 -22.68 5.49
N ASP A 83 -16.50 -23.93 5.10
CA ASP A 83 -15.53 -25.01 5.34
C ASP A 83 -14.32 -24.91 4.41
N LYS A 84 -14.53 -24.46 3.16
CA LYS A 84 -13.43 -24.15 2.23
C LYS A 84 -12.60 -22.97 2.75
N CYS A 85 -13.23 -21.93 3.29
CA CYS A 85 -12.56 -20.80 3.93
C CYS A 85 -11.71 -21.25 5.11
N LYS A 86 -12.29 -22.01 6.05
CA LYS A 86 -11.56 -22.55 7.20
C LYS A 86 -10.35 -23.38 6.76
N LYS A 87 -10.53 -24.26 5.76
CA LYS A 87 -9.43 -25.06 5.21
C LYS A 87 -8.29 -24.17 4.71
N MET A 88 -8.60 -23.15 3.91
CA MET A 88 -7.58 -22.20 3.42
C MET A 88 -6.89 -21.44 4.55
N VAL A 89 -7.64 -20.99 5.57
CA VAL A 89 -7.07 -20.27 6.71
C VAL A 89 -6.12 -21.16 7.51
N PHE A 90 -6.48 -22.42 7.76
CA PHE A 90 -5.61 -23.37 8.45
C PHE A 90 -4.37 -23.75 7.64
N GLU A 91 -4.53 -23.98 6.34
CA GLU A 91 -3.46 -24.45 5.45
C GLU A 91 -2.46 -23.34 5.12
N TYR A 92 -2.96 -22.15 4.73
CA TYR A 92 -2.13 -21.08 4.21
C TYR A 92 -1.91 -19.93 5.20
N GLY A 93 -2.83 -19.70 6.15
CA GLY A 93 -2.75 -18.57 7.07
C GLY A 93 -1.42 -18.50 7.83
N PRO A 94 -0.98 -19.58 8.52
CA PRO A 94 0.30 -19.59 9.23
C PRO A 94 1.52 -19.34 8.34
N LEU A 95 1.51 -19.92 7.13
CA LEU A 95 2.58 -19.77 6.15
C LEU A 95 2.65 -18.32 5.65
N MET A 96 1.50 -17.76 5.25
CA MET A 96 1.40 -16.38 4.78
C MET A 96 1.83 -15.37 5.84
N LEU A 97 1.45 -15.56 7.11
CA LEU A 97 1.87 -14.67 8.19
C LEU A 97 3.38 -14.75 8.45
N THR A 98 3.97 -15.94 8.29
CA THR A 98 5.42 -16.15 8.41
C THR A 98 6.17 -15.51 7.25
N ASP A 99 5.68 -15.68 6.03
CA ASP A 99 6.29 -15.11 4.83
C ASP A 99 6.13 -13.58 4.81
N LEU A 100 4.99 -13.05 5.24
CA LEU A 100 4.77 -11.62 5.44
C LEU A 100 5.78 -11.05 6.44
N GLN A 101 5.96 -11.68 7.60
CA GLN A 101 6.97 -11.25 8.57
C GLN A 101 8.36 -11.18 7.93
N LYS A 102 8.80 -12.26 7.26
CA LYS A 102 10.11 -12.32 6.60
C LYS A 102 10.25 -11.27 5.49
N PHE A 103 9.18 -11.00 4.76
CA PHE A 103 9.17 -10.00 3.71
C PHE A 103 9.38 -8.60 4.30
N LEU A 104 8.61 -8.24 5.34
CA LEU A 104 8.72 -6.96 6.03
C LEU A 104 10.07 -6.77 6.74
N GLU A 105 10.70 -7.85 7.21
CA GLU A 105 12.07 -7.80 7.77
C GLU A 105 13.16 -7.55 6.72
N LYS A 106 12.95 -8.01 5.47
CA LYS A 106 13.97 -7.99 4.42
C LYS A 106 13.81 -6.87 3.40
N LYS A 107 12.62 -6.28 3.29
CA LYS A 107 12.27 -5.31 2.25
C LYS A 107 11.86 -4.00 2.90
N ASP A 108 12.39 -2.90 2.39
CA ASP A 108 11.89 -1.56 2.73
C ASP A 108 10.58 -1.32 1.97
N VAL A 109 9.47 -1.77 2.57
CA VAL A 109 8.14 -1.60 1.97
C VAL A 109 7.71 -0.14 1.86
N CYS A 110 8.25 0.76 2.70
CA CYS A 110 7.96 2.18 2.60
C CYS A 110 8.56 2.80 1.34
N THR A 111 9.72 2.29 0.91
CA THR A 111 10.29 2.61 -0.39
C THR A 111 9.51 1.96 -1.54
N ILE A 112 9.09 0.69 -1.40
CA ILE A 112 8.28 -0.01 -2.43
C ILE A 112 6.93 0.70 -2.65
N LEU A 113 6.31 1.19 -1.58
CA LEU A 113 5.06 1.95 -1.63
C LEU A 113 5.27 3.42 -2.01
N HIS A 114 6.51 3.85 -2.30
CA HIS A 114 6.88 5.22 -2.65
C HIS A 114 6.52 6.28 -1.58
N VAL A 115 6.34 5.86 -0.33
CA VAL A 115 6.21 6.78 0.81
C VAL A 115 7.58 7.37 1.17
N CYS A 116 8.61 6.53 1.10
CA CYS A 116 10.01 6.92 1.25
C CYS A 116 10.71 7.07 -0.11
N PRO A 117 11.73 7.94 -0.21
CA PRO A 117 12.57 8.01 -1.40
C PRO A 117 13.31 6.69 -1.62
N GLY A 118 13.34 6.23 -2.88
CA GLY A 118 14.09 5.04 -3.27
C GLY A 118 15.60 5.23 -3.30
N PRO A 119 16.37 4.15 -3.48
CA PRO A 119 17.82 4.23 -3.67
C PRO A 119 18.14 5.17 -4.84
N ALA A 120 19.24 5.92 -4.71
CA ALA A 120 19.64 7.03 -5.58
C ALA A 120 20.02 6.64 -7.03
N THR A 121 19.53 5.52 -7.55
CA THR A 121 19.68 5.10 -8.96
C THR A 121 18.51 5.54 -9.84
N HIS A 122 17.59 6.36 -9.32
CA HIS A 122 16.56 7.02 -10.14
C HIS A 122 16.14 8.35 -9.52
N ARG A 123 17.09 9.30 -9.44
CA ARG A 123 16.75 10.70 -9.11
C ARG A 123 16.07 11.44 -10.28
N ASP A 124 15.89 10.76 -11.42
CA ASP A 124 15.19 11.25 -12.60
C ASP A 124 14.25 10.17 -13.15
N TYR A 125 13.04 10.03 -12.59
CA TYR A 125 11.81 9.68 -13.34
C TYR A 125 10.61 9.69 -12.37
N VAL A 126 9.96 10.85 -12.27
CA VAL A 126 8.51 10.83 -12.29
C VAL A 126 8.18 10.56 -13.77
N PRO A 127 7.62 9.41 -14.17
CA PRO A 127 6.88 9.41 -15.40
C PRO A 127 5.73 10.37 -15.18
N ALA A 128 5.84 11.55 -15.78
CA ALA A 128 4.69 12.09 -16.47
C ALA A 128 4.06 10.95 -17.27
N VAL A 129 2.75 10.90 -17.27
CA VAL A 129 1.91 9.87 -17.91
C VAL A 129 1.94 10.03 -19.44
N GLU A 130 3.12 10.27 -20.02
CA GLU A 130 3.39 10.58 -21.42
C GLU A 130 4.50 9.64 -21.92
N SER A 131 4.13 8.42 -22.35
CA SER A 131 4.71 7.73 -23.51
C SER A 131 4.04 6.36 -23.74
N LEU A 132 2.73 6.39 -24.02
CA LEU A 132 2.06 5.33 -24.79
C LEU A 132 1.19 6.00 -25.84
N ALA A 133 1.85 6.75 -26.71
CA ALA A 133 1.28 7.29 -27.94
C ALA A 133 2.41 7.43 -28.98
N ASP A 134 3.05 6.31 -29.33
CA ASP A 134 3.62 6.12 -30.68
C ASP A 134 3.86 4.63 -30.97
N SER A 135 2.81 3.98 -31.50
CA SER A 135 2.83 2.80 -32.38
C SER A 135 1.44 2.64 -32.99
#